data_AF-U5U0L0-F1
#
_entry.id   AF-U5U0L0-F1
#
_cell.length_a   1.000
_cell.length_b   1.000
_cell.length_c   1.000
_cell.angle_alpha   90.00
_cell.angle_beta   90.00
_cell.angle_gamma   90.00
#
_symmetry.space_group_name_H-M   'P 1'
#
loop_
_entity.id
_entity.type
_entity.pdbx_description
1 polymer ?
#
loop_
_entity_poly.entity_id
_entity_poly.type
_entity_poly.pdbx_seq_one_letter_code
_entity_poly.pdbx_strand_id
1 'polypeptide(L)'
;GALDFGLIVDGAVIIVENCLRLLAEKQHAVGRRLSLSERMEVTLAGTKQVLGSAVYGGAIIITVYVPILFLTGIEGKMFHPMA
;
A
#
# COMPACT_ATOMS: atom_id res chain seq x y z
N GLY A 1 14.71 -3.44 9.87
CA GLY A 1 15.05 -2.17 9.19
C GLY A 1 14.57 -2.18 7.75
N ALA A 2 15.37 -2.70 6.81
CA ALA A 2 15.10 -2.56 5.36
C ALA A 2 13.82 -3.26 4.86
N LEU A 3 13.41 -4.37 5.50
CA LEU A 3 12.26 -5.17 5.08
C LEU A 3 10.92 -4.46 5.33
N ASP A 4 10.87 -3.61 6.35
CA ASP A 4 9.67 -2.84 6.73
C ASP A 4 9.51 -1.60 5.82
N PHE A 5 10.62 -0.90 5.54
CA PHE A 5 10.63 0.21 4.59
C PHE A 5 10.28 -0.23 3.17
N GLY A 6 10.82 -1.36 2.70
CA GLY A 6 10.52 -1.88 1.38
C GLY A 6 9.02 -2.15 1.20
N LEU A 7 8.38 -2.67 2.25
CA LEU A 7 6.97 -3.04 2.21
C LEU A 7 6.03 -1.84 2.34
N ILE A 8 6.38 -0.84 3.16
CA ILE A 8 5.63 0.42 3.25
C ILE A 8 5.73 1.22 1.94
N VAL A 9 6.91 1.27 1.33
CA VAL A 9 7.15 2.02 0.09
C VAL A 9 6.51 1.34 -1.11
N ASP A 10 6.52 0.01 -1.18
CA ASP A 10 5.92 -0.75 -2.28
C ASP A 10 4.43 -0.43 -2.45
N GLY A 11 3.67 -0.44 -1.35
CA GLY A 11 2.25 -0.07 -1.37
C GLY A 11 1.99 1.35 -1.89
N ALA A 12 2.84 2.31 -1.52
CA ALA A 12 2.73 3.69 -2.00
C ALA A 12 3.09 3.83 -3.48
N VAL A 13 4.15 3.16 -3.94
CA VAL A 13 4.61 3.20 -5.33
C VAL A 13 3.56 2.60 -6.26
N ILE A 14 2.98 1.46 -5.91
CA ILE A 14 1.92 0.80 -6.71
C ILE A 14 0.71 1.73 -6.89
N ILE A 15 0.29 2.44 -5.84
CA ILE A 15 -0.84 3.39 -5.92
C ILE A 15 -0.50 4.56 -6.85
N VAL A 16 0.71 5.13 -6.72
CA VAL A 16 1.15 6.27 -7.52
C VAL A 16 1.28 5.89 -9.00
N GLU A 17 1.86 4.74 -9.32
CA GLU A 17 1.97 4.24 -10.70
C GLU A 17 0.59 4.00 -11.33
N ASN A 18 -0.36 3.43 -10.58
CA ASN A 18 -1.72 3.22 -11.07
C ASN A 18 -2.43 4.54 -11.39
N CYS A 19 -2.30 5.53 -10.50
CA CYS A 19 -2.88 6.85 -10.69
C CYS A 19 -2.25 7.57 -11.89
N LEU A 20 -0.93 7.49 -12.04
CA LEU A 20 -0.21 8.07 -13.18
C LEU A 20 -0.64 7.44 -14.50
N ARG A 21 -0.77 6.10 -14.54
CA ARG A 21 -1.23 5.38 -15.73
C ARG A 21 -2.63 5.83 -16.17
N LEU A 22 -3.58 5.86 -15.24
CA LEU A 22 -4.96 6.29 -15.51
C LEU A 22 -5.05 7.76 -15.93
N LEU A 23 -4.26 8.65 -15.31
CA LEU A 23 -4.18 10.05 -15.69
C LEU A 23 -3.62 10.23 -17.10
N ALA A 24 -2.58 9.48 -17.45
CA ALA A 24 -2.01 9.49 -18.80
C ALA A 24 -3.05 9.00 -19.82
N GLU A 25 -3.69 7.85 -19.58
CA GLU A 25 -4.74 7.29 -20.44
C GLU A 25 -5.88 8.29 -20.68
N LYS A 26 -6.41 8.90 -19.61
CA LYS A 26 -7.51 9.87 -19.71
C LYS A 26 -7.06 11.18 -20.38
N GLN A 27 -5.81 11.61 -20.18
CA GLN A 27 -5.27 12.77 -20.91
C GLN A 27 -5.08 12.49 -22.41
N HIS A 28 -4.61 11.31 -22.77
CA HIS A 28 -4.49 10.88 -24.17
C HIS A 28 -5.85 10.75 -24.85
N ALA A 29 -6.85 10.18 -24.16
CA ALA A 29 -8.21 10.04 -24.70
C ALA A 29 -8.89 11.39 -24.95
N VAL A 30 -8.68 12.37 -24.08
CA VAL A 30 -9.34 13.68 -24.16
C VAL A 30 -8.55 14.67 -25.04
N GLY A 31 -7.27 14.39 -25.34
CA GLY A 31 -6.45 15.19 -26.26
C GLY A 31 -6.10 16.60 -25.76
N ARG A 32 -6.44 16.93 -24.52
CA ARG A 32 -6.10 18.20 -23.84
C ARG A 32 -5.68 17.94 -22.41
N ARG A 33 -5.07 18.95 -21.76
CA ARG A 33 -4.79 18.88 -20.33
C ARG A 33 -6.08 18.71 -19.53
N LEU A 34 -6.06 17.76 -18.59
CA LEU A 34 -7.15 17.54 -17.65
C LEU A 34 -7.26 18.71 -16.68
N SER A 35 -8.50 19.13 -16.41
CA SER A 35 -8.83 20.09 -15.35
C SER A 35 -8.56 19.49 -13.96
N LEU A 36 -8.48 20.33 -12.94
CA LEU A 36 -8.25 19.87 -11.56
C LEU A 36 -9.31 18.86 -11.11
N SER A 37 -10.58 19.11 -11.43
CA SER A 37 -11.70 18.22 -11.07
C SER A 37 -11.57 16.85 -11.73
N GLU A 38 -11.23 16.79 -13.02
CA GLU A 38 -11.02 15.54 -13.74
C GLU A 38 -9.83 14.76 -13.18
N ARG A 39 -8.73 15.46 -12.82
CA ARG A 39 -7.58 14.82 -12.19
C ARG A 39 -7.94 14.20 -10.85
N MET A 40 -8.66 14.92 -9.99
CA MET A 40 -9.11 14.41 -8.69
C MET A 40 -10.02 13.19 -8.83
N GLU A 41 -10.96 13.22 -9.79
CA GLU A 41 -11.85 12.09 -10.07
C GLU A 41 -11.05 10.85 -10.53
N VAL A 42 -10.09 11.03 -11.43
CA VAL A 42 -9.24 9.95 -11.94
C VAL A 42 -8.34 9.38 -10.86
N THR A 43 -7.73 10.23 -10.03
CA THR A 43 -6.93 9.79 -8.89
C THR A 43 -7.80 9.00 -7.91
N LEU A 44 -9.01 9.47 -7.58
CA LEU A 44 -9.93 8.76 -6.69
C LEU A 44 -10.32 7.39 -7.25
N ALA A 45 -10.62 7.31 -8.55
CA ALA A 45 -10.92 6.05 -9.23
C ALA A 45 -9.71 5.10 -9.22
N GLY A 46 -8.51 5.62 -9.48
CA GLY A 46 -7.27 4.86 -9.48
C GLY A 46 -6.88 4.34 -8.10
N THR A 47 -7.07 5.14 -7.06
CA THR A 47 -6.86 4.70 -5.67
C THR A 47 -7.82 3.57 -5.31
N LYS A 48 -9.11 3.67 -5.70
CA LYS A 48 -10.10 2.62 -5.41
C LYS A 48 -9.79 1.28 -6.10
N GLN A 49 -9.24 1.28 -7.31
CA GLN A 49 -8.83 0.04 -8.00
C GLN A 49 -7.72 -0.72 -7.25
N VAL A 50 -6.74 0.01 -6.71
CA VAL A 50 -5.55 -0.60 -6.07
C VAL A 50 -5.83 -0.96 -4.62
N LEU A 51 -6.77 -0.27 -3.96
CA LEU A 51 -7.08 -0.46 -2.55
C LEU A 51 -7.39 -1.92 -2.21
N GLY A 52 -8.12 -2.63 -3.09
CA GLY A 52 -8.39 -4.06 -2.91
C GLY A 52 -7.11 -4.90 -2.85
N SER A 53 -6.20 -4.72 -3.81
CA SER A 53 -4.92 -5.44 -3.85
C SER A 53 -4.01 -5.10 -2.67
N ALA A 54 -3.95 -3.82 -2.27
CA ALA A 54 -3.17 -3.38 -1.13
C ALA A 54 -3.67 -3.98 0.20
N VAL A 55 -4.99 -4.11 0.36
CA VAL A 55 -5.60 -4.72 1.55
C VAL A 55 -5.25 -6.21 1.66
N TYR A 56 -5.22 -6.96 0.56
CA TYR A 56 -4.79 -8.36 0.60
C TYR A 56 -3.33 -8.52 1.03
N GLY A 57 -2.42 -7.66 0.55
CA GLY A 57 -1.03 -7.65 1.00
C GLY A 57 -0.91 -7.36 2.49
N GLY A 58 -1.60 -6.32 2.99
CA GLY A 58 -1.66 -6.00 4.41
C GLY A 58 -2.24 -7.14 5.26
N ALA A 59 -3.29 -7.81 4.78
CA ALA A 59 -3.93 -8.92 5.48
C ALA A 59 -3.00 -10.14 5.63
N ILE A 60 -2.18 -10.47 4.62
CA ILE A 60 -1.19 -11.56 4.72
C ILE A 60 -0.17 -11.25 5.81
N ILE A 61 0.35 -10.02 5.85
CA ILE A 61 1.35 -9.61 6.84
C ILE A 61 0.76 -9.64 8.24
N ILE A 62 -0.44 -9.10 8.40
CA ILE A 62 -1.19 -9.17 9.67
C ILE A 62 -1.37 -10.64 10.08
N THR A 63 -1.77 -11.52 9.16
CA THR A 63 -1.95 -12.96 9.45
C THR A 63 -0.66 -13.64 9.91
N VAL A 64 0.50 -13.21 9.43
CA VAL A 64 1.81 -13.73 9.88
C VAL A 64 2.25 -13.11 11.20
N TYR A 65 2.03 -11.81 11.40
CA TYR A 65 2.46 -11.08 12.59
C TYR A 65 1.56 -11.28 13.81
N VAL A 66 0.24 -11.44 13.60
CA VAL A 66 -0.73 -11.66 14.67
C VAL A 66 -0.35 -12.89 15.53
N PRO A 67 -0.04 -14.07 14.97
CA PRO A 67 0.47 -15.21 15.74
C PRO A 67 1.78 -14.92 16.48
N ILE A 68 2.71 -14.17 15.89
CA ILE A 68 3.98 -13.78 16.51
C ILE A 68 3.73 -12.92 17.76
N LEU A 69 2.76 -12.02 17.70
CA LEU A 69 2.34 -11.22 18.87
C LEU A 69 1.65 -12.08 19.93
N PHE A 70 0.85 -13.09 19.55
CA PHE A 70 0.21 -14.01 20.52
C PHE A 70 1.19 -15.01 21.15
N LEU A 71 2.31 -15.31 20.49
CA LEU A 71 3.38 -16.15 21.05
C LEU A 71 4.19 -15.46 22.18
N THR A 72 3.87 -14.21 22.53
CA THR A 72 4.49 -13.49 23.66
C THR A 72 3.91 -13.86 25.04
N GLY A 73 3.06 -14.90 25.13
CA GLY A 73 2.48 -15.37 26.39
C GLY A 73 3.38 -16.27 27.26
N ILE A 74 4.44 -16.90 26.74
CA ILE A 74 5.30 -17.82 27.55
C ILE A 74 6.81 -17.56 27.43
N GLU A 75 7.28 -16.74 26.48
CA GLU A 75 8.73 -16.46 26.33
C GLU A 75 9.13 -14.97 26.49
N GLY A 76 8.36 -14.19 27.25
CA GLY A 76 8.82 -12.90 27.79
C GLY A 76 10.07 -12.98 28.69
N LYS A 77 10.56 -14.19 29.00
CA LYS A 77 11.76 -14.46 29.83
C LYS A 77 13.02 -14.84 29.05
N MET A 78 12.98 -15.11 27.74
CA MET A 78 14.19 -15.44 26.95
C MET A 78 14.80 -14.28 26.16
N PHE A 79 14.07 -13.17 25.97
CA PHE A 79 14.56 -12.00 25.23
C PHE A 79 14.91 -10.78 26.10
N HIS A 80 15.00 -10.96 27.43
CA HIS A 80 15.56 -9.92 28.30
C HIS A 80 17.05 -9.57 28.06
N PRO A 81 17.92 -10.42 27.44
CA PRO A 81 19.30 -10.03 27.15
C PRO A 81 19.51 -9.60 25.68
N MET A 82 18.45 -9.22 24.96
CA MET A 82 18.55 -8.60 23.63
C MET A 82 18.09 -7.12 23.66
N ALA A 83 18.26 -6.48 24.82
CA ALA A 83 18.36 -5.03 24.98
C ALA A 83 19.83 -4.60 24.89
#